data_AF-A0A9D6WYA7-F1
#
_entry.id   AF-A0A9D6WYA7-F1
#
_cell.length_a   1.000
_cell.length_b   1.000
_cell.length_c   1.000
_cell.angle_alpha   90.00
_cell.angle_beta   90.00
_cell.angle_gamma   90.00
#
_symmetry.space_group_name_H-M   'P 1'
#
loop_
_entity.id
_entity.type
_entity.pdbx_description
1 polymer ?
#
loop_
_entity_poly.entity_id
_entity_poly.type
_entity_poly.pdbx_seq_one_letter_code
_entity_poly.pdbx_strand_id
1 'polypeptide(L)'
;MNVFLSLLVFALVILAVLAILVALSGFRFISNSRIGIVEKRFSGKGSIKSGFIALNGEAGFQSHVLRGGLHYLMPIQYHVHIAPLVTITQGKIGYVFARDGKQLDPTQVLASNAIVNDFQDVEAFLTNGGQRGPQRRILREGTYAINLMQFVVITEERVFSLPLNRDEADVIRKMAEIIAERDGFRPVVIKDTDDMVGIVTVHDGVSLPQGEIIAPVLGDKSGNADTYHNNYQDADKFLAANGFRGRQLQVMVEGTYYVNRLFATVEMIKKTIVEVGNVGVVVSYTGEQGEDLSGKEYRHGEMV
;
A
#
# COMPACT_ATOMS: atom_id res chain seq x y z
N MET A 1 39.14 -27.96 -51.99
CA MET A 1 39.40 -26.76 -51.17
C MET A 1 38.33 -25.68 -51.36
N ASN A 2 38.00 -25.29 -52.61
CA ASN A 2 37.09 -24.18 -52.90
C ASN A 2 35.63 -24.39 -52.45
N VAL A 3 35.08 -25.62 -52.53
CA VAL A 3 33.70 -25.91 -52.11
C VAL A 3 33.54 -25.86 -50.58
N PHE A 4 34.54 -26.34 -49.84
CA PHE A 4 34.51 -26.27 -48.37
C PHE A 4 34.64 -24.82 -47.88
N LEU A 5 35.53 -24.04 -48.51
CA LEU A 5 35.67 -22.62 -48.21
C LEU A 5 34.40 -21.82 -48.54
N SER A 6 33.74 -22.11 -49.68
CA SER A 6 32.49 -21.43 -50.05
C SER A 6 31.33 -21.80 -49.12
N LEU A 7 31.23 -23.07 -48.69
CA LEU A 7 30.24 -23.50 -47.69
C LEU A 7 30.47 -22.85 -46.33
N LEU A 8 31.73 -22.73 -45.89
CA LEU A 8 32.09 -22.06 -44.64
C LEU A 8 31.74 -20.57 -44.68
N VAL A 9 32.08 -19.88 -45.78
CA VAL A 9 31.71 -18.46 -45.99
C VAL A 9 30.20 -18.29 -46.00
N PHE A 10 29.46 -19.17 -46.70
CA PHE A 10 28.00 -19.12 -46.73
C PHE A 10 27.38 -19.32 -45.34
N ALA A 11 27.88 -20.27 -44.55
CA ALA A 11 27.44 -20.49 -43.18
C ALA A 11 27.72 -19.28 -42.27
N LEU A 12 28.89 -18.64 -42.41
CA LEU A 12 29.23 -17.43 -41.66
C LEU A 12 28.34 -16.25 -42.04
N VAL A 13 28.01 -16.09 -43.33
CA VAL A 13 27.07 -15.06 -43.79
C VAL A 13 25.68 -15.30 -43.21
N ILE A 14 25.19 -16.54 -43.20
CA ILE A 14 23.90 -16.88 -42.57
C ILE A 14 23.92 -16.54 -41.08
N LEU A 15 24.98 -16.93 -40.36
CA LEU A 15 25.12 -16.62 -38.93
C LEU A 15 25.16 -15.11 -38.68
N ALA A 16 25.87 -14.35 -39.52
CA ALA A 16 25.92 -12.89 -39.42
C ALA A 16 24.54 -12.26 -39.67
N VAL A 17 23.80 -12.71 -40.69
CA VAL A 17 22.44 -12.24 -40.97
C VAL A 17 21.51 -12.57 -39.79
N LEU A 18 21.58 -13.79 -39.26
CA LEU A 18 20.78 -14.19 -38.10
C LEU A 18 21.12 -13.34 -36.87
N ALA A 19 22.40 -13.09 -36.62
CA ALA A 19 22.85 -12.23 -35.52
C ALA A 19 22.34 -10.79 -35.68
N ILE A 20 22.35 -10.24 -36.90
CA ILE A 20 21.79 -8.91 -37.19
C ILE A 20 20.28 -8.90 -36.98
N LEU A 21 19.55 -9.90 -37.46
CA LEU A 21 18.10 -10.00 -37.26
C LEU A 21 17.74 -10.10 -35.77
N VAL A 22 18.49 -10.90 -35.02
CA VAL A 22 18.35 -10.97 -33.57
C VAL A 22 18.66 -9.61 -32.95
N ALA A 23 19.76 -8.95 -33.31
CA ALA A 23 20.09 -7.63 -32.77
C ALA A 23 19.00 -6.58 -33.07
N LEU A 24 18.46 -6.54 -34.29
CA LEU A 24 17.38 -5.64 -34.69
C LEU A 24 16.06 -5.94 -33.98
N SER A 25 15.82 -7.20 -33.59
CA SER A 25 14.65 -7.57 -32.79
C SER A 25 14.66 -6.99 -31.37
N GLY A 26 15.72 -6.27 -30.97
CA GLY A 26 15.84 -5.59 -29.67
C GLY A 26 15.06 -4.28 -29.55
N PHE A 27 14.60 -3.69 -30.67
CA PHE A 27 13.75 -2.51 -30.61
C PHE A 27 12.37 -2.85 -30.02
N ARG A 28 11.96 -2.08 -29.01
CA ARG A 28 10.67 -2.22 -28.32
C ARG A 28 10.02 -0.86 -28.23
N PHE A 29 8.81 -0.75 -28.78
CA PHE A 29 7.97 0.43 -28.65
C PHE A 29 6.99 0.24 -27.50
N ILE A 30 6.98 1.19 -26.57
CA ILE A 30 6.07 1.21 -25.43
C ILE A 30 5.15 2.41 -25.59
N SER A 31 3.84 2.19 -25.55
CA SER A 31 2.87 3.29 -25.61
C SER A 31 2.91 4.13 -24.33
N ASN A 32 2.56 5.41 -24.42
CA ASN A 32 2.51 6.31 -23.25
C ASN A 32 1.48 5.89 -22.18
N SER A 33 0.56 4.96 -22.51
CA SER A 33 -0.41 4.35 -21.59
C SER A 33 0.12 3.11 -20.84
N ARG A 34 1.37 2.73 -21.07
CA ARG A 34 1.97 1.49 -20.58
C ARG A 34 3.38 1.74 -20.04
N ILE A 35 3.88 0.75 -19.32
CA ILE A 35 5.26 0.67 -18.84
C ILE A 35 5.91 -0.62 -19.32
N GLY A 36 7.22 -0.60 -19.51
CA GLY A 36 8.01 -1.79 -19.74
C GLY A 36 8.76 -2.20 -18.48
N ILE A 37 8.44 -3.36 -17.91
CA ILE A 37 9.19 -3.93 -16.80
C ILE A 37 10.32 -4.77 -17.38
N VAL A 38 11.56 -4.44 -17.05
CA VAL A 38 12.74 -5.07 -17.64
C VAL A 38 13.17 -6.26 -16.79
N GLU A 39 13.37 -7.39 -17.44
CA GLU A 39 13.97 -8.59 -16.87
C GLU A 39 15.29 -8.86 -17.60
N LYS A 40 16.38 -8.99 -16.85
CA LYS A 40 17.70 -9.32 -17.37
C LYS A 40 17.95 -10.81 -17.18
N ARG A 41 18.02 -11.56 -18.27
CA ARG A 41 18.15 -13.03 -18.27
C ARG A 41 19.52 -13.51 -17.79
N PHE A 42 20.58 -12.78 -18.14
CA PHE A 42 21.94 -13.09 -17.69
C PHE A 42 22.77 -11.82 -17.52
N SER A 43 23.74 -11.89 -16.59
CA SER A 43 24.66 -10.81 -16.29
C SER A 43 26.04 -11.39 -15.96
N GLY A 44 27.10 -10.68 -16.35
CA GLY A 44 28.47 -11.02 -15.94
C GLY A 44 28.68 -10.93 -14.42
N LYS A 45 27.78 -10.24 -13.69
CA LYS A 45 27.76 -10.17 -12.23
C LYS A 45 27.04 -11.37 -11.56
N GLY A 46 26.49 -12.30 -12.35
CA GLY A 46 25.66 -13.41 -11.85
C GLY A 46 24.17 -13.05 -11.70
N SER A 47 23.44 -13.95 -11.06
CA SER A 47 22.01 -13.78 -10.72
C SER A 47 21.84 -13.15 -9.34
N ILE A 48 20.72 -12.43 -9.18
CA ILE A 48 20.26 -11.95 -7.88
C ILE A 48 20.27 -13.09 -6.85
N LYS A 49 20.73 -12.79 -5.63
CA LYS A 49 20.91 -13.78 -4.55
C LYS A 49 19.70 -13.89 -3.62
N SER A 50 18.97 -12.80 -3.45
CA SER A 50 17.80 -12.72 -2.56
C SER A 50 16.83 -11.68 -3.10
N GLY A 51 15.53 -11.90 -2.85
CA GLY A 51 14.50 -10.98 -3.34
C GLY A 51 14.13 -11.21 -4.79
N PHE A 52 13.37 -10.27 -5.35
CA PHE A 52 12.83 -10.32 -6.71
C PHE A 52 13.45 -9.27 -7.64
N ILE A 53 13.97 -8.18 -7.09
CA ILE A 53 14.44 -7.03 -7.86
C ILE A 53 15.96 -6.86 -7.75
N ALA A 54 16.63 -6.89 -8.90
CA ALA A 54 18.04 -6.62 -9.04
C ALA A 54 18.30 -5.11 -9.01
N LEU A 55 19.18 -4.69 -8.09
CA LEU A 55 19.60 -3.29 -7.93
C LEU A 55 20.97 -3.02 -8.53
N ASN A 56 21.86 -4.02 -8.58
CA ASN A 56 23.27 -3.82 -8.91
C ASN A 56 23.65 -4.28 -10.33
N GLY A 57 22.66 -4.41 -11.22
CA GLY A 57 22.84 -4.89 -12.61
C GLY A 57 23.01 -6.41 -12.73
N GLU A 58 22.62 -7.16 -11.70
CA GLU A 58 22.52 -8.62 -11.68
C GLU A 58 21.43 -9.12 -12.65
N ALA A 59 21.45 -10.42 -12.97
CA ALA A 59 20.33 -11.04 -13.66
C ALA A 59 19.10 -11.10 -12.72
N GLY A 60 17.91 -10.86 -13.28
CA GLY A 60 16.64 -10.72 -12.57
C GLY A 60 15.80 -9.55 -13.09
N PHE A 61 14.65 -9.31 -12.46
CA PHE A 61 13.83 -8.13 -12.74
C PHE A 61 14.55 -6.87 -12.27
N GLN A 62 14.56 -5.82 -13.07
CA GLN A 62 15.25 -4.58 -12.75
C GLN A 62 14.32 -3.63 -11.99
N SER A 63 14.89 -2.74 -11.17
CA SER A 63 14.15 -1.73 -10.38
C SER A 63 13.39 -0.75 -11.29
N HIS A 64 14.08 -0.26 -12.32
CA HIS A 64 13.57 0.78 -13.22
C HIS A 64 12.59 0.23 -14.25
N VAL A 65 11.52 0.98 -14.48
CA VAL A 65 10.56 0.74 -15.56
C VAL A 65 10.83 1.65 -16.74
N LEU A 66 10.60 1.16 -17.95
CA LEU A 66 10.66 1.94 -19.18
C LEU A 66 9.34 2.70 -19.36
N ARG A 67 9.44 4.02 -19.52
CA ARG A 67 8.33 4.88 -19.90
C ARG A 67 8.01 4.75 -21.41
N GLY A 68 6.91 5.35 -21.84
CA GLY A 68 6.52 5.38 -23.25
C GLY A 68 7.63 5.96 -24.14
N GLY A 69 7.83 5.34 -25.31
CA GLY A 69 8.93 5.64 -26.22
C GLY A 69 9.48 4.42 -26.94
N LEU A 70 10.45 4.67 -27.82
CA LEU A 70 11.22 3.62 -28.49
C LEU A 70 12.48 3.32 -27.67
N HIS A 71 12.64 2.07 -27.27
CA HIS A 71 13.78 1.59 -26.48
C HIS A 71 14.50 0.48 -27.23
N TYR A 72 15.83 0.43 -27.10
CA TYR A 72 16.64 -0.67 -27.62
C TYR A 72 17.22 -1.47 -26.47
N LEU A 73 16.93 -2.77 -26.44
CA LEU A 73 17.47 -3.71 -25.46
C LEU A 73 17.93 -4.97 -26.17
N MET A 74 19.14 -5.43 -25.87
CA MET A 74 19.69 -6.66 -26.46
C MET A 74 18.76 -7.86 -26.16
N PRO A 75 18.09 -8.46 -27.15
CA PRO A 75 16.93 -9.34 -26.93
C PRO A 75 17.29 -10.72 -26.36
N ILE A 76 18.55 -11.14 -26.50
CA ILE A 76 19.05 -12.34 -25.82
C ILE A 76 19.24 -12.08 -24.32
N GLN A 77 19.64 -10.86 -23.95
CA GLN A 77 19.99 -10.50 -22.58
C GLN A 77 18.78 -9.98 -21.80
N TYR A 78 17.87 -9.27 -22.45
CA TYR A 78 16.74 -8.60 -21.82
C TYR A 78 15.41 -9.08 -22.37
N HIS A 79 14.44 -9.19 -21.48
CA HIS A 79 13.04 -9.39 -21.77
C HIS A 79 12.24 -8.22 -21.21
N VAL A 80 11.29 -7.68 -21.97
CA VAL A 80 10.47 -6.53 -21.54
C VAL A 80 9.03 -6.99 -21.42
N HIS A 81 8.52 -6.96 -20.20
CA HIS A 81 7.11 -7.23 -19.89
C HIS A 81 6.33 -5.93 -19.99
N ILE A 82 5.45 -5.83 -20.99
CA ILE A 82 4.64 -4.64 -21.20
C ILE A 82 3.40 -4.72 -20.30
N ALA A 83 3.26 -3.76 -19.39
CA ALA A 83 2.15 -3.71 -18.45
C ALA A 83 1.41 -2.34 -18.51
N PRO A 84 0.13 -2.27 -18.13
CA PRO A 84 -0.58 -0.99 -18.09
C PRO A 84 -0.03 -0.08 -16.99
N LEU A 85 -0.18 1.23 -17.16
CA LEU A 85 -0.05 2.15 -16.02
C LEU A 85 -1.13 1.86 -14.98
N VAL A 86 -0.78 1.98 -13.71
CA VAL A 86 -1.75 1.88 -12.62
C VAL A 86 -2.59 3.14 -12.66
N THR A 87 -3.90 3.00 -12.83
CA THR A 87 -4.82 4.14 -12.85
C THR A 87 -5.89 3.92 -11.80
N ILE A 88 -6.04 4.90 -10.91
CA ILE A 88 -7.06 4.92 -9.87
C ILE A 88 -8.06 5.99 -10.28
N THR A 89 -9.32 5.58 -10.41
CA THR A 89 -10.40 6.47 -10.86
C THR A 89 -10.75 7.49 -9.78
N GLN A 90 -11.43 8.57 -10.20
CA GLN A 90 -11.75 9.67 -9.30
C GLN A 90 -12.63 9.21 -8.12
N GLY A 91 -12.29 9.68 -6.92
CA GLY A 91 -13.02 9.31 -5.70
C GLY A 91 -12.77 7.88 -5.23
N LYS A 92 -11.75 7.21 -5.76
CA LYS A 92 -11.35 5.86 -5.34
C LYS A 92 -10.01 5.84 -4.61
N ILE A 93 -9.76 4.70 -3.99
CA ILE A 93 -8.55 4.39 -3.22
C ILE A 93 -7.90 3.15 -3.82
N GLY A 94 -6.59 3.18 -4.02
CA GLY A 94 -5.78 2.01 -4.36
C GLY A 94 -4.95 1.53 -3.17
N TYR A 95 -4.80 0.21 -3.04
CA TYR A 95 -3.97 -0.42 -2.02
C TYR A 95 -2.71 -0.98 -2.64
N VAL A 96 -1.58 -0.81 -1.98
CA VAL A 96 -0.28 -1.31 -2.44
C VAL A 96 0.15 -2.48 -1.58
N PHE A 97 0.63 -3.54 -2.23
CA PHE A 97 1.29 -4.66 -1.62
C PHE A 97 2.69 -4.81 -2.22
N ALA A 98 3.72 -4.79 -1.38
CA ALA A 98 5.11 -4.96 -1.81
C ALA A 98 5.52 -6.43 -1.70
N ARG A 99 6.08 -6.99 -2.77
CA ARG A 99 6.55 -8.39 -2.78
C ARG A 99 7.91 -8.54 -2.11
N ASP A 100 8.76 -7.54 -2.26
CA ASP A 100 10.12 -7.52 -1.75
C ASP A 100 10.35 -6.33 -0.81
N GLY A 101 11.41 -6.41 -0.01
CA GLY A 101 11.77 -5.42 1.00
C GLY A 101 12.02 -6.05 2.36
N LYS A 102 12.25 -5.20 3.37
CA LYS A 102 12.45 -5.64 4.74
C LYS A 102 11.22 -6.41 5.23
N GLN A 103 11.45 -7.45 6.02
CA GLN A 103 10.37 -8.19 6.65
C GLN A 103 9.64 -7.31 7.67
N LEU A 104 8.33 -7.51 7.79
CA LEU A 104 7.54 -6.91 8.87
C LEU A 104 8.00 -7.46 10.22
N ASP A 105 7.99 -6.61 11.24
CA ASP A 105 8.21 -7.08 12.61
C ASP A 105 7.11 -8.05 13.05
N PRO A 106 7.37 -8.98 14.00
CA PRO A 106 6.43 -10.04 14.34
C PRO A 106 5.03 -9.59 14.78
N THR A 107 4.91 -8.38 15.35
CA THR A 107 3.65 -7.78 15.80
C THR A 107 3.07 -6.77 14.83
N GLN A 108 3.77 -6.48 13.74
CA GLN A 108 3.39 -5.49 12.74
C GLN A 108 2.50 -6.12 11.67
N VAL A 109 1.35 -5.50 11.40
CA VAL A 109 0.38 -6.02 10.41
C VAL A 109 0.58 -5.39 9.03
N LEU A 110 0.85 -4.08 8.98
CA LEU A 110 1.00 -3.32 7.75
C LEU A 110 2.40 -2.69 7.67
N ALA A 111 3.00 -2.71 6.48
CA ALA A 111 4.30 -2.11 6.18
C ALA A 111 4.27 -0.58 6.37
N SER A 112 5.29 -0.06 7.03
CA SER A 112 5.45 1.37 7.30
C SER A 112 5.87 2.13 6.05
N ASN A 113 5.34 3.35 5.92
CA ASN A 113 5.70 4.31 4.88
C ASN A 113 6.20 5.64 5.46
N ALA A 114 6.64 5.64 6.72
CA ALA A 114 7.17 6.84 7.39
C ALA A 114 8.43 7.38 6.70
N ILE A 115 9.35 6.48 6.30
CA ILE A 115 10.60 6.83 5.61
C ILE A 115 10.42 6.75 4.08
N VAL A 116 9.78 5.68 3.62
CA VAL A 116 9.65 5.37 2.20
C VAL A 116 8.18 5.36 1.80
N ASN A 117 7.80 6.30 0.93
CA ASN A 117 6.41 6.48 0.54
C ASN A 117 6.17 6.67 -0.96
N ASP A 118 7.23 6.70 -1.77
CA ASP A 118 7.12 6.68 -3.22
C ASP A 118 7.27 5.25 -3.73
N PHE A 119 6.21 4.72 -4.34
CA PHE A 119 6.17 3.37 -4.92
C PHE A 119 6.57 3.35 -6.41
N GLN A 120 6.86 4.51 -7.01
CA GLN A 120 7.36 4.59 -8.38
C GLN A 120 8.89 4.42 -8.45
N ASP A 121 9.60 4.70 -7.36
CA ASP A 121 11.04 4.47 -7.23
C ASP A 121 11.32 3.20 -6.40
N VAL A 122 11.43 2.07 -7.10
CA VAL A 122 11.72 0.77 -6.48
C VAL A 122 13.11 0.73 -5.85
N GLU A 123 14.08 1.43 -6.44
CA GLU A 123 15.46 1.41 -5.93
C GLU A 123 15.51 2.13 -4.60
N ALA A 124 15.01 3.37 -4.54
CA ALA A 124 14.88 4.10 -3.30
C ALA A 124 14.04 3.35 -2.27
N PHE A 125 12.98 2.64 -2.71
CA PHE A 125 12.16 1.84 -1.81
C PHE A 125 12.98 0.74 -1.12
N LEU A 126 13.74 -0.03 -1.88
CA LEU A 126 14.50 -1.15 -1.33
C LEU A 126 15.75 -0.68 -0.56
N THR A 127 16.45 0.35 -1.02
CA THR A 127 17.68 0.84 -0.36
C THR A 127 17.38 1.58 0.94
N ASN A 128 16.26 2.29 1.03
CA ASN A 128 15.88 3.06 2.22
C ASN A 128 15.04 2.24 3.22
N GLY A 129 14.94 0.92 3.02
CA GLY A 129 14.34 0.00 3.98
C GLY A 129 12.82 -0.10 3.91
N GLY A 130 12.22 0.09 2.74
CA GLY A 130 10.84 -0.25 2.47
C GLY A 130 10.53 -1.70 2.86
N GLN A 131 9.35 -1.92 3.42
CA GLN A 131 8.95 -3.20 3.97
C GLN A 131 8.02 -3.96 3.01
N ARG A 132 8.18 -5.29 2.94
CA ARG A 132 7.30 -6.16 2.16
C ARG A 132 5.94 -6.34 2.85
N GLY A 133 4.92 -6.70 2.08
CA GLY A 133 3.56 -6.90 2.56
C GLY A 133 2.60 -5.75 2.21
N PRO A 134 1.37 -5.77 2.75
CA PRO A 134 0.40 -4.70 2.55
C PRO A 134 0.90 -3.40 3.17
N GLN A 135 0.83 -2.29 2.43
CA GLN A 135 1.34 -0.99 2.85
C GLN A 135 0.31 -0.19 3.64
N ARG A 136 0.77 0.64 4.59
CA ARG A 136 -0.07 1.59 5.32
C ARG A 136 -0.55 2.72 4.43
N ARG A 137 0.29 3.20 3.52
CA ARG A 137 -0.05 4.25 2.57
C ARG A 137 -0.95 3.71 1.46
N ILE A 138 -2.06 4.42 1.26
CA ILE A 138 -2.95 4.24 0.12
C ILE A 138 -2.52 5.12 -1.06
N LEU A 139 -2.95 4.73 -2.25
CA LEU A 139 -2.87 5.56 -3.44
C LEU A 139 -4.19 6.29 -3.66
N ARG A 140 -4.11 7.57 -4.01
CA ARG A 140 -5.25 8.42 -4.36
C ARG A 140 -5.51 8.32 -5.87
N GLU A 141 -6.55 8.99 -6.34
CA GLU A 141 -6.84 9.09 -7.77
C GLU A 141 -5.63 9.62 -8.56
N GLY A 142 -5.40 9.05 -9.74
CA GLY A 142 -4.25 9.41 -10.58
C GLY A 142 -3.70 8.22 -11.36
N THR A 143 -2.64 8.49 -12.12
CA THR A 143 -1.95 7.49 -12.94
C THR A 143 -0.49 7.37 -12.51
N TYR A 144 -0.06 6.15 -12.18
CA TYR A 144 1.24 5.86 -11.60
C TYR A 144 2.01 4.86 -12.47
N ALA A 145 3.31 5.08 -12.64
CA ALA A 145 4.22 4.08 -13.20
C ALA A 145 4.87 3.29 -12.07
N ILE A 146 4.15 2.28 -11.62
CA ILE A 146 4.61 1.38 -10.57
C ILE A 146 5.16 0.12 -11.22
N ASN A 147 6.33 -0.32 -10.77
CA ASN A 147 6.88 -1.59 -11.19
C ASN A 147 5.99 -2.74 -10.67
N LEU A 148 5.14 -3.28 -11.55
CA LEU A 148 4.16 -4.32 -11.20
C LEU A 148 4.78 -5.69 -10.90
N MET A 149 6.10 -5.82 -11.07
CA MET A 149 6.82 -6.97 -10.53
C MET A 149 7.13 -6.77 -9.05
N GLN A 150 7.56 -5.58 -8.64
CA GLN A 150 7.84 -5.30 -7.22
C GLN A 150 6.55 -5.13 -6.40
N PHE A 151 5.56 -4.44 -6.97
CA PHE A 151 4.34 -4.04 -6.27
C PHE A 151 3.11 -4.60 -6.96
N VAL A 152 2.13 -4.96 -6.15
CA VAL A 152 0.77 -5.27 -6.58
C VAL A 152 -0.11 -4.10 -6.16
N VAL A 153 -0.89 -3.55 -7.08
CA VAL A 153 -1.87 -2.51 -6.77
C VAL A 153 -3.28 -3.06 -6.92
N ILE A 154 -4.05 -3.01 -5.84
CA ILE A 154 -5.43 -3.47 -5.78
C ILE A 154 -6.34 -2.23 -5.85
N THR A 155 -7.22 -2.21 -6.85
CA THR A 155 -8.23 -1.15 -7.05
C THR A 155 -9.63 -1.78 -7.09
N GLU A 156 -10.68 -0.96 -7.05
CA GLU A 156 -12.07 -1.46 -7.12
C GLU A 156 -12.31 -2.23 -8.42
N GLU A 157 -11.74 -1.73 -9.52
CA GLU A 157 -12.02 -2.23 -10.86
C GLU A 157 -11.18 -3.47 -11.19
N ARG A 158 -9.92 -3.50 -10.73
CA ARG A 158 -8.99 -4.61 -11.01
C ARG A 158 -7.77 -4.63 -10.09
N VAL A 159 -7.05 -5.74 -10.19
CA VAL A 159 -5.68 -5.88 -9.68
C VAL A 159 -4.68 -5.59 -10.80
N PHE A 160 -3.66 -4.77 -10.48
CA PHE A 160 -2.49 -4.51 -11.29
C PHE A 160 -1.30 -5.28 -10.71
N SER A 161 -0.84 -6.30 -11.43
CA SER A 161 0.35 -7.07 -11.07
C SER A 161 0.94 -7.75 -12.31
N LEU A 162 2.24 -8.05 -12.26
CA LEU A 162 2.84 -9.07 -13.12
C LEU A 162 2.71 -10.41 -12.37
N PRO A 163 1.95 -11.39 -12.89
CA PRO A 163 1.68 -12.64 -12.17
C PRO A 163 2.93 -13.53 -12.10
N LEU A 164 3.24 -14.07 -10.91
CA LEU A 164 4.30 -15.07 -10.73
C LEU A 164 3.78 -16.49 -10.88
N ASN A 165 2.75 -16.83 -10.11
CA ASN A 165 2.13 -18.15 -10.08
C ASN A 165 0.63 -18.03 -9.70
N ARG A 166 -0.08 -19.16 -9.71
CA ARG A 166 -1.52 -19.20 -9.41
C ARG A 166 -1.82 -18.97 -7.92
N ASP A 167 -1.01 -19.53 -7.03
CA ASP A 167 -1.22 -19.44 -5.59
C ASP A 167 -1.16 -17.99 -5.08
N GLU A 168 -0.19 -17.21 -5.57
CA GLU A 168 -0.06 -15.79 -5.26
C GLU A 168 -1.28 -15.00 -5.78
N ALA A 169 -1.74 -15.31 -6.99
CA ALA A 169 -2.91 -14.65 -7.56
C ALA A 169 -4.17 -14.87 -6.70
N ASP A 170 -4.33 -16.06 -6.11
CA ASP A 170 -5.44 -16.36 -5.22
C ASP A 170 -5.31 -15.65 -3.85
N VAL A 171 -4.10 -15.50 -3.32
CA VAL A 171 -3.85 -14.69 -2.12
C VAL A 171 -4.23 -13.22 -2.36
N ILE A 172 -3.79 -12.64 -3.47
CA ILE A 172 -4.10 -11.25 -3.84
C ILE A 172 -5.60 -11.06 -4.05
N ARG A 173 -6.29 -12.03 -4.65
CA ARG A 173 -7.74 -12.00 -4.83
C ARG A 173 -8.48 -11.96 -3.50
N LYS A 174 -8.12 -12.84 -2.56
CA LYS A 174 -8.70 -12.84 -1.20
C LYS A 174 -8.46 -11.51 -0.47
N MET A 175 -7.29 -10.90 -0.64
CA MET A 175 -7.02 -9.57 -0.10
C MET A 175 -7.95 -8.51 -0.70
N ALA A 176 -8.17 -8.55 -2.01
CA ALA A 176 -9.09 -7.64 -2.69
C ALA A 176 -10.55 -7.81 -2.21
N GLU A 177 -10.98 -9.05 -1.96
CA GLU A 177 -12.30 -9.37 -1.39
C GLU A 177 -12.46 -8.77 0.01
N ILE A 178 -11.47 -8.94 0.89
CA ILE A 178 -11.48 -8.33 2.24
C ILE A 178 -11.58 -6.80 2.18
N ILE A 179 -10.87 -6.16 1.24
CA ILE A 179 -10.94 -4.70 1.07
C ILE A 179 -12.34 -4.30 0.59
N ALA A 180 -12.94 -5.05 -0.33
CA ALA A 180 -14.29 -4.80 -0.83
C ALA A 180 -15.35 -4.95 0.26
N GLU A 181 -15.27 -6.02 1.07
CA GLU A 181 -16.18 -6.26 2.21
C GLU A 181 -16.18 -5.12 3.23
N ARG A 182 -15.04 -4.42 3.35
CA ARG A 182 -14.87 -3.28 4.25
C ARG A 182 -15.21 -1.92 3.63
N ASP A 183 -15.76 -1.90 2.41
CA ASP A 183 -16.00 -0.73 1.56
C ASP A 183 -14.73 0.13 1.40
N GLY A 184 -13.58 -0.53 1.18
CA GLY A 184 -12.28 0.13 1.26
C GLY A 184 -11.76 0.81 0.03
N PHE A 185 -12.40 0.65 -1.12
CA PHE A 185 -11.98 1.33 -2.34
C PHE A 185 -12.53 2.75 -2.47
N ARG A 186 -13.28 3.24 -1.48
CA ARG A 186 -13.91 4.56 -1.47
C ARG A 186 -13.57 5.30 -0.18
N PRO A 187 -13.53 6.65 -0.20
CA PRO A 187 -13.42 7.40 1.03
C PRO A 187 -14.64 7.22 1.92
N VAL A 188 -14.41 7.39 3.20
CA VAL A 188 -15.48 7.53 4.19
C VAL A 188 -16.06 8.93 4.05
N VAL A 189 -17.32 9.03 3.63
CA VAL A 189 -18.03 10.30 3.47
C VAL A 189 -19.15 10.37 4.50
N ILE A 190 -19.06 11.34 5.41
CA ILE A 190 -20.10 11.63 6.40
C ILE A 190 -20.70 12.98 6.00
N LYS A 191 -21.98 12.97 5.62
CA LYS A 191 -22.69 14.18 5.24
C LYS A 191 -23.40 14.75 6.46
N ASP A 192 -23.45 16.08 6.51
CA ASP A 192 -24.16 16.83 7.54
C ASP A 192 -25.64 16.44 7.64
N THR A 193 -26.27 16.15 6.50
CA THR A 193 -27.68 15.78 6.40
C THR A 193 -28.03 14.41 6.99
N ASP A 194 -27.04 13.56 7.23
CA ASP A 194 -27.29 12.16 7.57
C ASP A 194 -27.40 11.95 9.09
N ASP A 195 -27.05 12.97 9.90
CA ASP A 195 -26.94 12.88 11.36
C ASP A 195 -26.15 11.64 11.83
N MET A 196 -25.09 11.29 11.08
CA MET A 196 -24.25 10.14 11.36
C MET A 196 -22.94 10.55 12.02
N VAL A 197 -22.38 9.63 12.79
CA VAL A 197 -21.03 9.69 13.32
C VAL A 197 -20.29 8.39 13.00
N GLY A 198 -19.00 8.48 12.66
CA GLY A 198 -18.18 7.31 12.36
C GLY A 198 -17.44 6.81 13.60
N ILE A 199 -17.80 5.62 14.08
CA ILE A 199 -17.04 4.91 15.11
C ILE A 199 -15.89 4.17 14.46
N VAL A 200 -14.66 4.48 14.89
CA VAL A 200 -13.45 3.92 14.29
C VAL A 200 -12.94 2.74 15.12
N THR A 201 -12.55 1.66 14.44
CA THR A 201 -11.81 0.54 15.03
C THR A 201 -10.51 0.35 14.27
N VAL A 202 -9.38 0.47 14.99
CA VAL A 202 -8.03 0.34 14.44
C VAL A 202 -7.54 -1.10 14.61
N HIS A 203 -6.87 -1.64 13.59
CA HIS A 203 -6.42 -3.04 13.53
C HIS A 203 -4.91 -3.22 13.74
N ASP A 204 -4.12 -2.14 13.71
CA ASP A 204 -2.66 -2.15 13.91
C ASP A 204 -2.27 -1.12 14.98
N GLY A 205 -1.31 -1.46 15.85
CA GLY A 205 -0.90 -0.61 16.97
C GLY A 205 -0.75 -1.35 18.30
N VAL A 206 -0.48 -0.59 19.36
CA VAL A 206 -0.27 -1.12 20.71
C VAL A 206 -1.56 -1.76 21.21
N SER A 207 -1.46 -2.86 21.97
CA SER A 207 -2.66 -3.47 22.56
C SER A 207 -3.21 -2.61 23.69
N LEU A 208 -4.53 -2.54 23.81
CA LEU A 208 -5.17 -1.88 24.93
C LEU A 208 -4.71 -2.48 26.27
N PRO A 209 -4.50 -1.66 27.30
CA PRO A 209 -4.28 -2.13 28.66
C PRO A 209 -5.42 -3.04 29.15
N GLN A 210 -5.11 -3.95 30.06
CA GLN A 210 -6.12 -4.84 30.63
C GLN A 210 -7.19 -4.03 31.38
N GLY A 211 -8.47 -4.30 31.07
CA GLY A 211 -9.61 -3.62 31.68
C GLY A 211 -10.16 -2.45 30.83
N GLU A 212 -9.41 -1.99 29.85
CA GLU A 212 -9.89 -0.97 28.90
C GLU A 212 -10.55 -1.61 27.67
N ILE A 213 -11.64 -1.00 27.22
CA ILE A 213 -12.41 -1.44 26.05
C ILE A 213 -12.42 -0.42 24.90
N ILE A 214 -12.01 0.83 25.16
CA ILE A 214 -11.95 1.92 24.18
C ILE A 214 -10.59 2.61 24.32
N ALA A 215 -9.91 2.80 23.19
CA ALA A 215 -8.63 3.50 23.12
C ALA A 215 -8.80 5.01 23.33
N PRO A 216 -7.93 5.64 24.15
CA PRO A 216 -7.92 7.09 24.31
C PRO A 216 -7.53 7.80 23.02
N VAL A 217 -7.82 9.10 22.94
CA VAL A 217 -7.44 9.94 21.81
C VAL A 217 -5.94 10.27 21.88
N LEU A 218 -5.19 9.86 20.87
CA LEU A 218 -3.74 10.10 20.75
C LEU A 218 -3.40 10.63 19.36
N GLY A 219 -2.60 11.69 19.27
CA GLY A 219 -2.16 12.25 17.98
C GLY A 219 -3.21 13.11 17.26
N ASP A 220 -4.17 13.69 17.98
CA ASP A 220 -5.21 14.58 17.43
C ASP A 220 -4.79 16.06 17.37
N LYS A 221 -3.73 16.44 18.10
CA LYS A 221 -3.24 17.82 18.16
C LYS A 221 -2.48 18.20 16.88
N SER A 222 -3.08 19.07 16.08
CA SER A 222 -2.50 19.59 14.82
C SER A 222 -1.15 20.30 14.98
N GLY A 223 -0.83 20.79 16.18
CA GLY A 223 0.45 21.43 16.49
C GLY A 223 1.66 20.48 16.51
N ASN A 224 1.46 19.17 16.57
CA ASN A 224 2.54 18.19 16.52
C ASN A 224 2.54 17.45 15.17
N ALA A 225 3.34 17.96 14.23
CA ALA A 225 3.38 17.42 12.86
C ALA A 225 3.81 15.95 12.78
N ASP A 226 4.60 15.46 13.73
CA ASP A 226 5.17 14.11 13.73
C ASP A 226 4.16 13.03 14.12
N THR A 227 3.16 13.39 14.93
CA THR A 227 2.14 12.46 15.45
C THR A 227 0.73 12.79 14.99
N TYR A 228 0.51 13.95 14.38
CA TYR A 228 -0.80 14.36 13.90
C TYR A 228 -1.27 13.53 12.70
N HIS A 229 -2.16 12.58 12.96
CA HIS A 229 -2.61 11.61 11.97
C HIS A 229 -3.89 12.01 11.21
N ASN A 230 -4.46 13.18 11.54
CA ASN A 230 -5.65 13.74 10.92
C ASN A 230 -6.81 12.74 10.73
N ASN A 231 -7.40 12.27 11.84
CA ASN A 231 -8.52 11.32 11.84
C ASN A 231 -8.18 10.01 11.10
N TYR A 232 -7.14 9.32 11.56
CA TYR A 232 -6.66 8.02 11.08
C TYR A 232 -6.27 7.94 9.59
N GLN A 233 -6.15 9.08 8.88
CA GLN A 233 -5.76 9.10 7.48
C GLN A 233 -4.27 8.83 7.29
N ASP A 234 -3.44 9.16 8.28
CA ASP A 234 -2.01 8.84 8.29
C ASP A 234 -1.71 7.80 9.39
N ALA A 235 -1.68 6.53 8.98
CA ALA A 235 -1.45 5.41 9.88
C ALA A 235 -0.04 5.42 10.51
N ASP A 236 0.99 5.89 9.80
CA ASP A 236 2.34 5.95 10.36
C ASP A 236 2.42 6.96 11.49
N LYS A 237 1.76 8.13 11.35
CA LYS A 237 1.68 9.12 12.42
C LYS A 237 0.85 8.67 13.62
N PHE A 238 -0.24 7.94 13.38
CA PHE A 238 -1.04 7.36 14.46
C PHE A 238 -0.19 6.40 15.31
N LEU A 239 0.62 5.57 14.65
CA LEU A 239 1.51 4.63 15.33
C LEU A 239 2.70 5.33 15.99
N ALA A 240 3.22 6.40 15.39
CA ALA A 240 4.21 7.27 16.03
C ALA A 240 3.67 7.95 17.30
N ALA A 241 2.36 8.17 17.38
CA ALA A 241 1.66 8.66 18.58
C ALA A 241 1.47 7.58 19.67
N ASN A 242 1.98 6.35 19.48
CA ASN A 242 1.69 5.17 20.29
C ASN A 242 0.19 4.81 20.32
N GLY A 243 -0.51 5.04 19.20
CA GLY A 243 -1.92 4.72 19.09
C GLY A 243 -2.24 3.25 19.35
N PHE A 244 -3.37 3.01 20.02
CA PHE A 244 -3.82 1.68 20.39
C PHE A 244 -4.70 1.06 19.31
N ARG A 245 -4.54 -0.25 19.06
CA ARG A 245 -5.50 -1.02 18.27
C ARG A 245 -6.76 -1.30 19.08
N GLY A 246 -7.91 -1.38 18.41
CA GLY A 246 -9.22 -1.55 19.02
C GLY A 246 -10.18 -0.40 18.68
N ARG A 247 -11.33 -0.37 19.35
CA ARG A 247 -12.32 0.70 19.22
C ARG A 247 -11.76 2.01 19.77
N GLN A 248 -11.94 3.11 19.06
CA GLN A 248 -11.36 4.40 19.40
C GLN A 248 -12.38 5.33 20.07
N LEU A 249 -11.92 6.16 21.00
CA LEU A 249 -12.73 7.21 21.61
C LEU A 249 -12.96 8.37 20.64
N GLN A 250 -11.95 8.72 19.83
CA GLN A 250 -12.10 9.73 18.79
C GLN A 250 -12.99 9.19 17.67
N VAL A 251 -14.02 9.97 17.38
CA VAL A 251 -15.02 9.68 16.35
C VAL A 251 -14.78 10.53 15.11
N MET A 252 -15.26 10.05 13.97
CA MET A 252 -15.29 10.83 12.73
C MET A 252 -16.61 11.58 12.63
N VAL A 253 -16.51 12.87 12.30
CA VAL A 253 -17.65 13.77 12.09
C VAL A 253 -17.81 14.07 10.59
N GLU A 254 -18.56 15.10 10.23
CA GLU A 254 -18.81 15.46 8.84
C GLU A 254 -17.51 15.71 8.08
N GLY A 255 -17.38 15.09 6.91
CA GLY A 255 -16.16 15.18 6.11
C GLY A 255 -15.97 14.03 5.14
N THR A 256 -14.86 14.11 4.42
CA THR A 256 -14.38 13.05 3.52
C THR A 256 -13.02 12.59 4.00
N TYR A 257 -12.90 11.32 4.39
CA TYR A 257 -11.69 10.76 4.96
C TYR A 257 -11.17 9.61 4.10
N TYR A 258 -9.89 9.69 3.74
CA TYR A 258 -9.20 8.66 2.96
C TYR A 258 -8.46 7.71 3.90
N VAL A 259 -9.21 6.79 4.50
CA VAL A 259 -8.68 5.83 5.48
C VAL A 259 -8.34 4.52 4.79
N ASN A 260 -7.14 4.00 5.09
CA ASN A 260 -6.79 2.63 4.74
C ASN A 260 -7.67 1.64 5.52
N ARG A 261 -8.56 0.90 4.85
CA ARG A 261 -9.50 -0.02 5.52
C ARG A 261 -8.88 -1.33 6.02
N LEU A 262 -7.64 -1.62 5.65
CA LEU A 262 -6.86 -2.66 6.31
C LEU A 262 -6.33 -2.17 7.66
N PHE A 263 -6.06 -0.87 7.78
CA PHE A 263 -5.59 -0.23 9.02
C PHE A 263 -6.74 0.06 9.99
N ALA A 264 -7.84 0.69 9.53
CA ALA A 264 -8.97 1.03 10.37
C ALA A 264 -10.31 0.88 9.65
N THR A 265 -11.32 0.35 10.34
CA THR A 265 -12.70 0.26 9.85
C THR A 265 -13.56 1.32 10.52
N VAL A 266 -14.58 1.81 9.80
CA VAL A 266 -15.51 2.83 10.29
C VAL A 266 -16.93 2.28 10.21
N GLU A 267 -17.61 2.28 11.35
CA GLU A 267 -19.02 1.95 11.52
C GLU A 267 -19.82 3.23 11.68
N MET A 268 -20.85 3.41 10.85
CA MET A 268 -21.69 4.60 10.90
C MET A 268 -22.84 4.40 11.89
N ILE A 269 -22.94 5.27 12.89
CA ILE A 269 -24.00 5.25 13.89
C ILE A 269 -24.78 6.57 13.83
N LYS A 270 -26.11 6.50 13.99
CA LYS A 270 -26.96 7.70 14.11
C LYS A 270 -26.66 8.44 15.41
N LYS A 271 -26.56 9.76 15.33
CA LYS A 271 -26.47 10.62 16.51
C LYS A 271 -27.76 10.49 17.32
N THR A 272 -27.61 10.41 18.64
CA THR A 272 -28.75 10.50 19.56
C THR A 272 -29.10 11.98 19.73
N ILE A 273 -30.29 12.37 19.31
CA ILE A 273 -30.79 13.74 19.45
C ILE A 273 -31.60 13.81 20.75
N VAL A 274 -31.23 14.72 21.64
CA VAL A 274 -32.02 15.06 22.83
C VAL A 274 -32.89 16.25 22.47
N GLU A 275 -34.21 16.06 22.44
CA GLU A 275 -35.14 17.12 22.07
C GLU A 275 -35.16 18.27 23.08
N VAL A 276 -35.56 19.44 22.61
CA VAL A 276 -35.70 20.63 23.46
C VAL A 276 -36.74 20.35 24.55
N GLY A 277 -36.36 20.58 25.80
CA GLY A 277 -37.20 20.30 26.97
C GLY A 277 -36.96 18.93 27.61
N ASN A 278 -36.10 18.08 27.03
CA ASN A 278 -35.69 16.80 27.61
C ASN A 278 -34.28 16.88 28.21
N VAL A 279 -33.99 15.99 29.16
CA VAL A 279 -32.65 15.82 29.74
C VAL A 279 -32.09 14.48 29.26
N GLY A 280 -30.91 14.51 28.64
CA GLY A 280 -30.12 13.32 28.34
C GLY A 280 -29.20 12.97 29.50
N VAL A 281 -29.22 11.74 29.95
CA VAL A 281 -28.28 11.21 30.96
C VAL A 281 -27.37 10.21 30.25
N VAL A 282 -26.06 10.44 30.31
CA VAL A 282 -25.05 9.56 29.72
C VAL A 282 -24.25 8.93 30.85
N VAL A 283 -24.12 7.61 30.82
CA VAL A 283 -23.21 6.88 31.69
C VAL A 283 -22.01 6.49 30.85
N SER A 284 -20.85 7.09 31.13
CA SER A 284 -19.59 6.71 30.49
C SER A 284 -18.94 5.61 31.29
N TYR A 285 -18.52 4.54 30.61
CA TYR A 285 -17.72 3.46 31.18
C TYR A 285 -16.23 3.62 30.85
N THR A 286 -15.85 4.76 30.29
CA THR A 286 -14.50 5.05 29.79
C THR A 286 -14.10 6.48 30.10
N GLY A 287 -12.84 6.70 30.49
CA GLY A 287 -12.31 7.99 30.92
C GLY A 287 -11.24 7.80 31.99
N GLU A 288 -10.45 8.83 32.26
CA GLU A 288 -9.58 8.83 33.44
C GLU A 288 -10.46 8.71 34.69
N GLN A 289 -10.03 7.89 35.67
CA GLN A 289 -10.69 7.87 36.98
C GLN A 289 -10.64 9.28 37.56
N GLY A 290 -11.80 9.79 37.99
CA GLY A 290 -11.88 11.09 38.64
C GLY A 290 -11.21 11.00 40.00
N GLU A 291 -10.66 12.11 40.50
CA GLU A 291 -10.43 12.22 41.94
C GLU A 291 -11.82 12.33 42.61
N ASP A 292 -12.16 11.37 43.46
CA ASP A 292 -13.42 11.37 44.21
C ASP A 292 -13.51 12.62 45.09
N LEU A 293 -14.33 13.60 44.67
CA LEU A 293 -14.64 14.79 45.45
C LEU A 293 -15.74 14.53 46.49
N SER A 294 -16.29 13.32 46.54
CA SER A 294 -17.28 12.95 47.53
C SER A 294 -16.60 12.82 48.89
N GLY A 295 -17.02 13.63 49.86
CA GLY A 295 -16.61 13.42 51.26
C GLY A 295 -16.88 11.96 51.70
N LYS A 296 -16.14 11.49 52.72
CA LYS A 296 -16.08 10.10 53.23
C LYS A 296 -17.42 9.38 53.51
N GLU A 297 -18.56 10.05 53.35
CA GLU A 297 -19.91 9.54 53.58
C GLU A 297 -20.60 9.03 52.30
N TYR A 298 -20.13 9.37 51.10
CA TYR A 298 -20.67 8.83 49.85
C TYR A 298 -19.92 7.56 49.45
N ARG A 299 -20.64 6.45 49.21
CA ARG A 299 -20.06 5.12 48.92
C ARG A 299 -20.57 4.49 47.62
N HIS A 300 -21.35 5.22 46.83
CA HIS A 300 -22.03 4.70 45.64
C HIS A 300 -21.60 5.49 44.40
N GLY A 301 -20.39 5.22 43.92
CA GLY A 301 -19.82 5.84 42.72
C GLY A 301 -18.99 7.08 42.99
N GLU A 302 -18.16 7.46 42.02
CA GLU A 302 -17.44 8.73 41.99
C GLU A 302 -18.37 9.81 41.40
N MET A 303 -18.52 10.94 42.10
CA MET A 303 -19.05 12.16 41.50
C MET A 303 -17.88 12.93 40.92
N VAL A 304 -17.86 13.07 39.59
CA VAL A 304 -16.91 13.90 38.83
C VAL A 304 -17.57 15.18 38.39
#